data_AF-A0A0B2ZYU8-F1
#
_entry.id   AF-A0A0B2ZYU8-F1
#
_cell.length_a   1.000
_cell.length_b   1.000
_cell.length_c   1.000
_cell.angle_alpha   90.00
_cell.angle_beta   90.00
_cell.angle_gamma   90.00
#
_symmetry.space_group_name_H-M   'P 1'
#
loop_
_entity.id
_entity.type
_entity.pdbx_description
1 polymer ?
#
loop_
_entity_poly.entity_id
_entity_poly.type
_entity_poly.pdbx_seq_one_letter_code
_entity_poly.pdbx_strand_id
1 'polypeptide(L)'
;MIMENMTLGFGSYVGKYQSILSIIAENNYGNSIGNLLKQVPNQKICYVTLSKPSSKLAKDFKAMGVNLENIFFIDGVSQGKLPENINAVMISSPFALTELSLALNTAVSSAAFDVIIFDSLSSLGMYHSERVEAATRFAAHLINKMGHSKSTLVFTCLEGDMKSKIIKGISPMIDKVMMVNDLTIIQPKHASYGMPFAIAVMLLGAISVGFFRQDTGLTGYAVDESAFHIAKTITLPTALYFTFLFSALAVAILYLSTHWKR
;
A
#
# COMPACT_ATOMS: atom_id res chain seq x y z
N MET A 1 17.69 -11.11 21.87
CA MET A 1 16.85 -10.52 20.81
C MET A 1 15.83 -11.56 20.39
N ILE A 2 14.58 -11.42 20.82
CA ILE A 2 13.52 -12.39 20.47
C ILE A 2 12.92 -11.91 19.15
N MET A 3 13.23 -12.62 18.06
CA MET A 3 12.49 -12.51 16.81
C MET A 3 11.17 -13.26 17.00
N GLU A 4 10.14 -12.52 17.39
CA GLU A 4 8.81 -13.07 17.63
C GLU A 4 8.05 -13.11 16.29
N ASN A 5 7.83 -14.31 15.76
CA ASN A 5 7.03 -14.59 14.55
C ASN A 5 5.52 -14.49 14.85
N MET A 6 5.08 -13.35 15.37
CA MET A 6 3.67 -12.99 15.41
C MET A 6 3.47 -11.87 14.40
N THR A 7 2.64 -12.14 13.38
CA THR A 7 2.23 -11.27 12.26
C THR A 7 1.40 -10.07 12.73
N LEU A 8 1.90 -9.36 13.73
CA LEU A 8 1.34 -8.14 14.24
C LEU A 8 1.73 -7.01 13.28
N GLY A 9 0.72 -6.41 12.64
CA GLY A 9 0.91 -5.25 11.79
C GLY A 9 1.50 -4.07 12.56
N PHE A 10 2.23 -3.20 11.86
CA PHE A 10 2.87 -1.99 12.40
C PHE A 10 1.96 -1.15 13.30
N GLY A 11 0.66 -1.06 12.97
CA GLY A 11 -0.31 -0.32 13.78
C GLY A 11 -0.42 -0.81 15.23
N SER A 12 -0.15 -2.09 15.51
CA SER A 12 -0.17 -2.65 16.87
C SER A 12 1.07 -2.31 17.71
N TYR A 13 2.12 -1.80 17.07
CA TYR A 13 3.36 -1.38 17.72
C TYR A 13 3.35 0.10 18.09
N VAL A 14 2.58 0.91 17.36
CA VAL A 14 2.40 2.34 17.66
C VAL A 14 1.72 2.51 19.02
N GLY A 15 2.29 3.37 19.86
CA GLY A 15 1.86 3.58 21.24
C GLY A 15 2.31 2.48 22.23
N LYS A 16 2.66 1.29 21.75
CA LYS A 16 3.21 0.20 22.58
C LYS A 16 4.71 0.35 22.82
N TYR A 17 5.44 0.76 21.79
CA TYR A 17 6.87 1.00 21.83
C TYR A 17 7.16 2.48 21.58
N GLN A 18 8.11 3.06 22.33
CA GLN A 18 8.50 4.46 22.14
C GLN A 18 9.44 4.61 20.94
N SER A 19 10.24 3.59 20.66
CA SER A 19 11.19 3.58 19.55
C SER A 19 11.14 2.27 18.77
N ILE A 20 11.08 2.38 17.44
CA ILE A 20 11.01 1.24 16.51
C ILE A 20 12.07 1.42 15.44
N LEU A 21 12.84 0.37 15.16
CA LEU A 21 13.69 0.27 13.98
C LEU A 21 13.02 -0.64 12.94
N SER A 22 12.62 -0.03 11.84
CA SER A 22 11.97 -0.66 10.68
C SER A 22 13.01 -0.97 9.61
N ILE A 23 13.31 -2.23 9.40
CA ILE A 23 14.23 -2.70 8.36
C ILE A 23 13.43 -3.07 7.12
N ILE A 24 13.77 -2.52 5.97
CA ILE A 24 12.96 -2.61 4.75
C ILE A 24 13.82 -3.10 3.58
N ALA A 25 13.34 -4.09 2.84
CA ALA A 25 13.98 -4.54 1.61
C ALA A 25 14.02 -3.41 0.55
N GLU A 26 15.15 -3.31 -0.16
CA GLU A 26 15.41 -2.23 -1.13
C GLU A 26 14.43 -2.24 -2.31
N ASN A 27 14.14 -3.42 -2.85
CA ASN A 27 13.29 -3.61 -4.02
C ASN A 27 11.84 -3.10 -3.85
N ASN A 28 11.38 -2.90 -2.62
CA ASN A 28 10.01 -2.53 -2.30
C ASN A 28 9.90 -1.33 -1.36
N TYR A 29 10.99 -0.58 -1.14
CA TYR A 29 11.06 0.42 -0.07
C TYR A 29 9.88 1.40 -0.06
N GLY A 30 9.58 2.05 -1.19
CA GLY A 30 8.49 3.03 -1.28
C GLY A 30 7.10 2.44 -1.00
N ASN A 31 6.84 1.23 -1.53
CA ASN A 31 5.59 0.53 -1.30
C ASN A 31 5.45 0.08 0.15
N SER A 32 6.53 -0.42 0.76
CA SER A 32 6.58 -0.83 2.16
C SER A 32 6.28 0.34 3.09
N ILE A 33 6.86 1.51 2.85
CA ILE A 33 6.54 2.73 3.60
C ILE A 33 5.06 3.09 3.44
N GLY A 34 4.53 3.11 2.22
CA GLY A 34 3.11 3.40 1.99
C GLY A 34 2.19 2.42 2.73
N ASN A 35 2.55 1.14 2.78
CA ASN A 35 1.81 0.11 3.51
C ASN A 35 1.93 0.24 5.04
N LEU A 36 3.05 0.75 5.56
CA LEU A 36 3.18 1.10 6.98
C LEU A 36 2.21 2.23 7.33
N LEU A 37 2.20 3.31 6.53
CA LEU A 37 1.33 4.46 6.75
C LEU A 37 -0.16 4.09 6.73
N LYS A 38 -0.57 3.18 5.83
CA LYS A 38 -1.95 2.67 5.75
C LYS A 38 -2.43 1.92 6.98
N GLN A 39 -1.52 1.37 7.78
CA GLN A 39 -1.89 0.65 9.01
C GLN A 39 -2.19 1.58 10.18
N VAL A 40 -1.95 2.88 10.02
CA VAL A 40 -2.16 3.92 11.04
C VAL A 40 -2.95 5.12 10.48
N PRO A 41 -4.11 4.90 9.83
CA PRO A 41 -4.79 5.94 9.05
C PRO A 41 -5.30 7.11 9.91
N ASN A 42 -5.51 6.88 11.21
CA ASN A 42 -6.05 7.86 12.15
C ASN A 42 -4.97 8.54 13.01
N GLN A 43 -3.70 8.17 12.84
CA GLN A 43 -2.60 8.76 13.61
C GLN A 43 -2.08 10.01 12.92
N LYS A 44 -1.73 11.03 13.71
CA LYS A 44 -1.01 12.21 13.23
C LYS A 44 0.47 11.87 13.08
N ILE A 45 1.02 12.07 11.89
CA ILE A 45 2.34 11.61 11.50
C ILE A 45 3.23 12.81 11.17
N CYS A 46 4.38 12.90 11.84
CA CYS A 46 5.48 13.72 11.40
C CYS A 46 6.43 12.85 10.55
N TYR A 47 6.52 13.11 9.25
CA TYR A 47 7.35 12.36 8.32
C TYR A 47 8.61 13.16 7.95
N VAL A 48 9.76 12.71 8.43
CA VAL A 48 11.05 13.31 8.11
C VAL A 48 11.65 12.60 6.91
N THR A 49 11.96 13.34 5.86
CA THR A 49 12.58 12.79 4.65
C THR A 49 13.92 13.45 4.33
N LEU A 50 14.92 12.61 4.09
CA LEU A 50 16.29 13.02 3.74
C LEU A 50 16.72 12.57 2.34
N SER A 51 15.87 11.81 1.64
CA SER A 51 16.19 11.18 0.36
C SER A 51 15.28 11.58 -0.80
N LYS A 52 14.05 12.01 -0.52
CA LYS A 52 13.05 12.36 -1.53
C LYS A 52 12.34 13.67 -1.15
N PRO A 53 12.03 14.55 -2.13
CA PRO A 53 11.17 15.70 -1.89
C PRO A 53 9.81 15.29 -1.32
N SER A 54 9.32 16.02 -0.33
CA SER A 54 7.99 15.82 0.27
C SER A 54 6.87 15.89 -0.76
N SER A 55 6.98 16.76 -1.77
CA SER A 55 6.02 16.86 -2.88
C SER A 55 5.90 15.57 -3.68
N LYS A 56 7.02 14.87 -3.92
CA LYS A 56 7.05 13.58 -4.59
C LYS A 56 6.46 12.50 -3.69
N LEU A 57 6.87 12.45 -2.43
CA LEU A 57 6.34 11.49 -1.45
C LEU A 57 4.83 11.64 -1.27
N ALA A 58 4.34 12.87 -1.14
CA ALA A 58 2.90 13.14 -1.03
C ALA A 58 2.13 12.62 -2.25
N LYS A 59 2.65 12.83 -3.47
CA LYS A 59 2.05 12.28 -4.69
C LYS A 59 2.03 10.75 -4.66
N ASP A 60 3.14 10.12 -4.31
CA ASP A 60 3.27 8.66 -4.26
C ASP A 60 2.35 8.06 -3.18
N PHE A 61 2.31 8.64 -1.99
CA PHE A 61 1.45 8.26 -0.87
C PHE A 61 -0.03 8.43 -1.22
N LYS A 62 -0.41 9.54 -1.86
CA LYS A 62 -1.78 9.75 -2.34
C LYS A 62 -2.18 8.73 -3.40
N ALA A 63 -1.30 8.42 -4.36
CA ALA A 63 -1.55 7.38 -5.36
C ALA A 63 -1.72 6.00 -4.73
N MET A 64 -1.07 5.75 -3.60
CA MET A 64 -1.27 4.54 -2.81
C MET A 64 -2.54 4.57 -1.95
N GLY A 65 -3.24 5.70 -1.79
CA GLY A 65 -4.43 5.83 -0.94
C GLY A 65 -4.13 6.10 0.54
N VAL A 66 -2.96 6.68 0.84
CA VAL A 66 -2.64 7.19 2.19
C VAL A 66 -3.34 8.53 2.40
N ASN A 67 -3.93 8.74 3.58
CA ASN A 67 -4.51 10.03 3.96
C ASN A 67 -3.39 11.04 4.28
N LEU A 68 -3.24 12.06 3.43
CA LEU A 68 -2.22 13.10 3.60
C LEU A 68 -2.59 14.16 4.64
N GLU A 69 -3.86 14.30 5.01
CA GLU A 69 -4.31 15.32 5.98
C GLU A 69 -3.69 15.12 7.36
N ASN A 70 -3.36 13.86 7.68
CA ASN A 70 -2.74 13.48 8.93
C ASN A 70 -1.20 13.50 8.87
N ILE A 71 -0.60 13.93 7.75
CA ILE A 71 0.85 13.93 7.57
C ILE A 71 1.38 15.36 7.50
N PHE A 72 2.37 15.64 8.34
CA PHE A 72 3.22 16.81 8.28
C PHE A 72 4.64 16.38 7.91
N PHE A 73 5.27 17.03 6.94
CA PHE A 73 6.63 16.66 6.52
C PHE A 73 7.70 17.61 7.10
N ILE A 74 8.83 17.03 7.49
CA ILE A 74 10.11 17.74 7.61
C ILE A 74 10.94 17.32 6.40
N ASP A 75 11.14 18.25 5.46
CA ASP A 75 11.75 17.98 4.15
C ASP A 75 13.19 18.52 4.11
N GLY A 76 14.16 17.60 4.07
CA GLY A 76 15.57 17.96 3.92
C GLY A 76 16.09 18.00 2.50
N VAL A 77 15.26 17.70 1.50
CA VAL A 77 15.70 17.50 0.12
C VAL A 77 15.23 18.61 -0.79
N SER A 78 13.99 19.06 -0.63
CA SER A 78 13.42 20.13 -1.45
C SER A 78 14.25 21.41 -1.33
N GLN A 79 14.25 22.21 -2.40
CA GLN A 79 14.88 23.53 -2.44
C GLN A 79 13.88 24.52 -3.05
N GLY A 80 13.87 25.77 -2.58
CA GLY A 80 12.94 26.80 -3.05
C GLY A 80 11.55 26.75 -2.41
N LYS A 81 10.50 27.11 -3.15
CA LYS A 81 9.12 27.18 -2.65
C LYS A 81 8.43 25.82 -2.80
N LEU A 82 7.88 25.29 -1.71
CA LEU A 82 7.00 24.11 -1.76
C LEU A 82 5.66 24.43 -2.41
N PRO A 83 5.00 23.45 -3.05
CA PRO A 83 3.61 23.60 -3.47
C PRO A 83 2.71 23.91 -2.26
N GLU A 84 1.74 24.81 -2.41
CA GLU A 84 0.90 25.31 -1.31
C GLU A 84 0.03 24.23 -0.65
N ASN A 85 -0.19 23.11 -1.34
CA ASN A 85 -0.95 21.97 -0.86
C ASN A 85 -0.12 20.94 -0.10
N ILE A 86 1.17 21.21 0.17
CA ILE A 86 2.06 20.31 0.91
C ILE A 86 2.27 20.88 2.31
N ASN A 87 1.77 20.15 3.32
CA ASN A 87 1.94 20.50 4.73
C ASN A 87 3.35 20.11 5.21
N ALA A 88 4.32 21.01 5.06
CA ALA A 88 5.71 20.70 5.36
C ALA A 88 6.53 21.92 5.79
N VAL A 89 7.62 21.66 6.51
CA VAL A 89 8.73 22.60 6.72
C VAL A 89 9.97 22.08 6.01
N MET A 90 10.71 23.00 5.41
CA MET A 90 11.98 22.69 4.76
C MET A 90 13.12 22.98 5.70
N ILE A 91 14.12 22.10 5.70
CA ILE A 91 15.43 22.39 6.29
C ILE A 91 16.44 22.63 5.17
N SER A 92 17.52 23.32 5.48
CA SER A 92 18.51 23.76 4.49
C SER A 92 19.20 22.60 3.75
N SER A 93 19.38 21.47 4.44
CA SER A 93 20.11 20.31 3.91
C SER A 93 19.76 19.04 4.70
N PRO A 94 19.87 17.83 4.10
CA PRO A 94 19.71 16.58 4.83
C PRO A 94 20.74 16.38 5.94
N PHE A 95 21.82 17.16 5.93
CA PHE A 95 22.93 17.10 6.89
C PHE A 95 22.91 18.24 7.92
N ALA A 96 21.90 19.12 7.87
CA ALA A 96 21.74 20.18 8.85
C ALA A 96 21.23 19.59 10.17
N LEU A 97 22.07 18.79 10.86
CA LEU A 97 21.72 18.06 12.08
C LEU A 97 21.16 18.97 13.17
N THR A 98 21.63 20.22 13.24
CA THR A 98 21.10 21.22 14.16
C THR A 98 19.66 21.60 13.82
N GLU A 99 19.36 21.89 12.54
CA GLU A 99 17.99 22.21 12.08
C GLU A 99 17.06 21.00 12.24
N LEU A 100 17.53 19.81 11.88
CA LEU A 100 16.82 18.55 12.11
C LEU A 100 16.51 18.35 13.59
N SER A 101 17.49 18.55 14.46
CA SER A 101 17.32 18.43 15.91
C SER A 101 16.29 19.42 16.43
N LEU A 102 16.33 20.68 15.99
CA LEU A 102 15.35 21.69 16.39
C LEU A 102 13.94 21.35 15.90
N ALA A 103 13.78 20.95 14.64
CA ALA A 103 12.49 20.59 14.06
C ALA A 103 11.89 19.36 14.74
N LEU A 104 12.68 18.30 14.96
CA LEU A 104 12.25 17.09 15.65
C LEU A 104 11.97 17.34 17.14
N ASN A 105 12.81 18.12 17.83
CA ASN A 105 12.54 18.47 19.24
C ASN A 105 11.24 19.25 19.39
N THR A 106 10.95 20.14 18.43
CA THR A 106 9.68 20.87 18.38
C THR A 106 8.51 19.90 18.14
N ALA A 107 8.64 18.99 17.17
CA ALA A 107 7.62 17.98 16.88
C ALA A 107 7.33 17.10 18.11
N VAL A 108 8.37 16.58 18.78
CA VAL A 108 8.26 15.76 19.99
C VAL A 108 7.63 16.56 21.14
N SER A 109 8.10 17.78 21.40
CA SER A 109 7.65 18.59 22.54
C SER A 109 6.24 19.14 22.37
N SER A 110 5.78 19.34 21.13
CA SER A 110 4.42 19.80 20.84
C SER A 110 3.33 18.78 21.19
N ALA A 111 3.70 17.50 21.31
CA ALA A 111 2.78 16.37 21.41
C ALA A 111 1.68 16.35 20.32
N ALA A 112 1.92 17.01 19.19
CA ALA A 112 0.95 17.13 18.10
C ALA A 112 0.88 15.88 17.21
N PHE A 113 1.85 14.96 17.35
CA PHE A 113 2.02 13.78 16.52
C PHE A 113 2.03 12.51 17.35
N ASP A 114 1.32 11.49 16.88
CA ASP A 114 1.31 10.15 17.48
C ASP A 114 2.50 9.34 16.99
N VAL A 115 2.96 9.59 15.75
CA VAL A 115 4.08 8.88 15.13
C VAL A 115 5.05 9.87 14.49
N ILE A 116 6.34 9.65 14.72
CA ILE A 116 7.42 10.36 14.02
C ILE A 116 8.20 9.34 13.21
N ILE A 117 8.17 9.45 11.89
CA ILE A 117 8.88 8.54 10.98
C ILE A 117 10.11 9.27 10.44
N PHE A 118 11.28 8.69 10.65
CA PHE A 118 12.55 9.18 10.12
C PHE A 118 13.00 8.31 8.94
N ASP A 119 12.86 8.85 7.73
CA ASP A 119 13.20 8.23 6.44
C ASP A 119 14.42 8.92 5.79
N SER A 120 15.61 8.33 5.87
CA SER A 120 15.97 7.08 6.55
C SER A 120 17.29 7.24 7.28
N LEU A 121 17.58 6.33 8.22
CA LEU A 121 18.91 6.25 8.83
C LEU A 121 19.99 5.89 7.81
N SER A 122 19.63 5.09 6.80
CA SER A 122 20.48 4.79 5.65
C SER A 122 20.98 6.07 5.00
N SER A 123 20.08 7.01 4.69
CA SER A 123 20.42 8.30 4.07
C SER A 123 21.33 9.16 4.95
N LEU A 124 21.16 9.11 6.26
CA LEU A 124 22.01 9.84 7.21
C LEU A 124 23.46 9.30 7.23
N GLY A 125 23.64 8.01 6.93
CA GLY A 125 24.94 7.32 6.95
C GLY A 125 25.72 7.32 5.63
N MET A 126 25.14 7.82 4.52
CA MET A 126 25.73 7.68 3.18
C MET A 126 27.03 8.49 2.95
N TYR A 127 27.42 9.43 3.82
CA TYR A 127 28.51 10.35 3.51
C TYR A 127 29.52 10.52 4.65
N HIS A 128 30.76 10.07 4.39
CA HIS A 128 32.01 10.23 5.16
C HIS A 128 32.04 9.61 6.57
N SER A 129 33.16 8.95 6.90
CA SER A 129 33.38 8.25 8.17
C SER A 129 33.23 9.15 9.41
N GLU A 130 33.59 10.42 9.32
CA GLU A 130 33.53 11.39 10.42
C GLU A 130 32.10 11.77 10.81
N ARG A 131 31.15 11.69 9.86
CA ARG A 131 29.75 12.07 10.10
C ARG A 131 28.93 10.95 10.72
N VAL A 132 29.39 9.70 10.60
CA VAL A 132 28.75 8.52 11.16
C VAL A 132 28.60 8.63 12.67
N GLU A 133 29.62 9.13 13.38
CA GLU A 133 29.56 9.31 14.83
C GLU A 133 28.55 10.38 15.23
N ALA A 134 28.54 11.52 14.53
CA ALA A 134 27.58 12.60 14.75
C ALA A 134 26.14 12.13 14.49
N ALA A 135 25.91 11.39 13.40
CA ALA A 135 24.62 10.79 13.06
C ALA A 135 24.17 9.77 14.12
N THR A 136 25.09 8.94 14.62
CA THR A 136 24.78 7.95 15.67
C THR A 136 24.40 8.65 16.98
N ARG A 137 25.16 9.68 17.38
CA ARG A 137 24.84 10.50 18.58
C ARG A 137 23.52 11.23 18.43
N PHE A 138 23.24 11.76 17.24
CA PHE A 138 21.97 12.42 16.92
C PHE A 138 20.78 11.44 17.05
N ALA A 139 20.86 10.27 16.43
CA ALA A 139 19.82 9.26 16.53
C ALA A 139 19.63 8.77 17.98
N ALA A 140 20.72 8.52 18.71
CA ALA A 140 20.68 8.18 20.13
C ALA A 140 20.04 9.29 20.99
N HIS A 141 20.36 10.55 20.72
CA HIS A 141 19.74 11.70 21.39
C HIS A 141 18.22 11.74 21.16
N LEU A 142 17.77 11.51 19.93
CA LEU A 142 16.35 11.44 19.61
C LEU A 142 15.65 10.32 20.36
N ILE A 143 16.22 9.10 20.39
CA ILE A 143 15.66 7.96 21.13
C ILE A 143 15.48 8.33 22.61
N ASN A 144 16.51 8.88 23.24
CA ASN A 144 16.46 9.29 24.64
C ASN A 144 15.39 10.37 24.89
N LYS A 145 15.17 11.28 23.93
CA LYS A 145 14.14 12.31 24.02
C LYS A 145 12.72 11.73 24.00
N MET A 146 12.52 10.58 23.36
CA MET A 146 11.22 9.91 23.31
C MET A 146 10.79 9.32 24.65
N GLY A 147 11.72 9.13 25.60
CA GLY A 147 11.46 8.53 26.93
C GLY A 147 10.29 9.17 27.69
N HIS A 148 10.02 10.45 27.44
CA HIS A 148 8.95 11.23 28.08
C HIS A 148 7.82 11.63 27.11
N SER A 149 7.88 11.18 25.85
CA SER A 149 6.88 11.48 24.83
C SER A 149 5.81 10.38 24.75
N LYS A 150 4.60 10.78 24.32
CA LYS A 150 3.54 9.83 23.93
C LYS A 150 3.66 9.36 22.49
N SER A 151 4.48 10.03 21.69
CA SER A 151 4.73 9.67 20.30
C SER A 151 5.60 8.43 20.19
N THR A 152 5.38 7.63 19.15
CA THR A 152 6.30 6.56 18.74
C THR A 152 7.27 7.09 17.69
N LEU A 153 8.57 6.96 17.92
CA LEU A 153 9.62 7.23 16.94
C LEU A 153 9.90 5.97 16.12
N VAL A 154 9.90 6.11 14.80
CA VAL A 154 10.16 5.02 13.85
C VAL A 154 11.33 5.42 12.98
N PHE A 155 12.46 4.76 13.17
CA PHE A 155 13.56 4.83 12.23
C PHE A 155 13.36 3.81 11.13
N THR A 156 13.60 4.22 9.89
CA THR A 156 13.62 3.30 8.76
C THR A 156 15.07 3.07 8.31
N CYS A 157 15.35 1.85 7.86
CA CYS A 157 16.67 1.42 7.41
C CYS A 157 16.51 0.44 6.25
N LEU A 158 17.38 0.54 5.26
CA LEU A 158 17.50 -0.49 4.23
C LEU A 158 18.08 -1.77 4.83
N GLU A 159 17.60 -2.92 4.37
CA GLU A 159 18.10 -4.24 4.79
C GLU A 159 19.63 -4.38 4.57
N GLY A 160 20.15 -3.84 3.47
CA GLY A 160 21.59 -3.81 3.19
C GLY A 160 22.41 -3.03 4.23
N ASP A 161 21.80 -2.09 4.95
CA ASP A 161 22.47 -1.19 5.90
C ASP A 161 22.35 -1.63 7.36
N MET A 162 21.73 -2.79 7.63
CA MET A 162 21.59 -3.33 8.99
C MET A 162 22.93 -3.46 9.74
N LYS A 163 24.02 -3.69 9.00
CA LYS A 163 25.37 -3.84 9.57
C LYS A 163 26.13 -2.53 9.70
N SER A 164 25.54 -1.40 9.32
CA SER A 164 26.16 -0.08 9.40
C SER A 164 26.46 0.30 10.86
N LYS A 165 27.45 1.18 11.04
CA LYS A 165 27.87 1.65 12.36
C LYS A 165 26.75 2.38 13.11
N ILE A 166 25.93 3.17 12.40
CA ILE A 166 24.80 3.89 12.99
C ILE A 166 23.80 2.91 13.58
N ILE A 167 23.38 1.92 12.79
CA ILE A 167 22.38 0.93 13.22
C ILE A 167 22.90 0.10 14.39
N LYS A 168 24.15 -0.36 14.33
CA LYS A 168 24.79 -1.07 15.45
C LYS A 168 24.87 -0.21 16.72
N GLY A 169 25.12 1.09 16.57
CA GLY A 169 25.26 2.02 17.69
C GLY A 169 23.93 2.30 18.40
N ILE A 170 22.82 2.38 17.67
CA ILE A 170 21.51 2.70 18.26
C ILE A 170 20.64 1.48 18.56
N SER A 171 20.86 0.34 17.89
CA SER A 171 20.00 -0.83 18.02
C SER A 171 19.82 -1.32 19.46
N PRO A 172 20.82 -1.26 20.37
CA PRO A 172 20.62 -1.63 21.77
C PRO A 172 19.69 -0.68 22.54
N MET A 173 19.46 0.53 22.04
CA MET A 173 18.59 1.55 22.64
C MET A 173 17.17 1.52 22.08
N ILE A 174 16.94 0.78 20.99
CA ILE A 174 15.64 0.68 20.33
C ILE A 174 14.79 -0.38 21.04
N ASP A 175 13.53 -0.05 21.34
CA ASP A 175 12.62 -0.97 22.03
C ASP A 175 12.20 -2.15 21.14
N LYS A 176 12.00 -1.90 19.84
CA LYS A 176 11.54 -2.91 18.88
C LYS A 176 12.25 -2.80 17.54
N VAL A 177 12.82 -3.91 17.08
CA VAL A 177 13.27 -4.06 15.69
C VAL A 177 12.23 -4.89 14.93
N MET A 178 11.85 -4.44 13.73
CA MET A 178 10.91 -5.15 12.86
C MET A 178 11.45 -5.23 11.42
N MET A 179 11.20 -6.37 10.78
CA MET A 179 11.49 -6.59 9.36
C MET A 179 10.22 -6.34 8.55
N VAL A 180 10.29 -5.43 7.58
CA VAL A 180 9.20 -5.08 6.66
C VAL A 180 9.35 -5.89 5.38
N ASN A 181 9.52 -7.20 5.55
CA ASN A 181 9.44 -8.19 4.48
C ASN A 181 8.12 -8.98 4.58
N ASP A 182 7.48 -8.97 5.76
CA ASP A 182 6.30 -9.77 6.12
C ASP A 182 5.00 -8.97 6.25
N LEU A 183 4.97 -7.73 5.76
CA LEU A 183 3.69 -7.08 5.50
C LEU A 183 3.07 -7.75 4.28
N THR A 184 2.52 -8.94 4.51
CA THR A 184 1.47 -9.51 3.68
C THR A 184 0.50 -8.38 3.46
N ILE A 185 0.53 -7.86 2.24
CA ILE A 185 -0.46 -6.91 1.78
C ILE A 185 -1.77 -7.64 2.07
N ILE A 186 -2.57 -7.12 2.99
CA ILE A 186 -4.00 -7.38 2.97
C ILE A 186 -4.47 -6.66 1.70
N GLN A 187 -4.08 -7.19 0.54
CA GLN A 187 -4.78 -6.98 -0.70
C GLN A 187 -6.18 -7.46 -0.32
N PRO A 188 -7.24 -6.64 -0.42
CA PRO A 188 -8.57 -7.22 -0.49
C PRO A 188 -8.45 -8.25 -1.60
N LYS A 189 -8.57 -9.53 -1.24
CA LYS A 189 -8.54 -10.67 -2.15
C LYS A 189 -9.31 -10.20 -3.37
N HIS A 190 -8.62 -9.97 -4.50
CA HIS A 190 -9.29 -9.55 -5.74
C HIS A 190 -10.45 -10.53 -5.84
N ALA A 191 -11.67 -10.03 -5.64
CA ALA A 191 -12.85 -10.87 -5.73
C ALA A 191 -12.75 -11.41 -7.15
N SER A 192 -12.43 -12.70 -7.26
CA SER A 192 -12.25 -13.33 -8.56
C SER A 192 -13.62 -13.28 -9.20
N TYR A 193 -13.86 -12.23 -9.97
CA TYR A 193 -15.13 -11.99 -10.65
C TYR A 193 -15.44 -13.13 -11.61
N GLY A 194 -14.47 -14.01 -11.91
CA GLY A 194 -14.67 -15.22 -12.71
C GLY A 194 -15.78 -16.12 -12.16
N MET A 195 -15.91 -16.29 -10.85
CA MET A 195 -16.95 -17.17 -10.28
C MET A 195 -18.36 -16.56 -10.33
N PRO A 196 -18.62 -15.32 -9.85
CA PRO A 196 -19.94 -14.70 -10.02
C PRO A 196 -20.29 -14.43 -11.50
N PHE A 197 -19.31 -14.16 -12.36
CA PHE A 197 -19.53 -14.02 -13.81
C PHE A 197 -19.92 -15.36 -14.46
N ALA A 198 -19.24 -16.46 -14.13
CA ALA A 198 -19.62 -17.80 -14.62
C ALA A 198 -21.02 -18.21 -14.17
N ILE A 199 -21.39 -17.91 -12.92
CA ILE A 199 -22.74 -18.16 -12.39
C ILE A 199 -23.78 -17.31 -13.15
N ALA A 200 -23.50 -16.03 -13.40
CA ALA A 200 -24.39 -15.15 -14.16
C ALA A 200 -24.60 -15.65 -15.60
N VAL A 201 -23.53 -16.11 -16.27
CA VAL A 201 -23.61 -16.69 -17.61
C VAL A 201 -24.41 -18.00 -17.62
N MET A 202 -24.23 -18.88 -16.63
CA MET A 202 -25.04 -20.09 -16.49
C MET A 202 -26.52 -19.79 -16.25
N LEU A 203 -26.84 -18.81 -15.39
CA LEU A 203 -28.22 -18.42 -15.12
C LEU A 203 -28.89 -17.85 -16.37
N LEU A 204 -28.21 -17.00 -17.15
CA LEU A 204 -28.72 -16.51 -18.42
C LEU A 204 -28.96 -17.63 -19.45
N GLY A 205 -28.07 -18.62 -19.49
CA GLY A 205 -28.25 -19.81 -20.33
C GLY A 205 -29.43 -20.70 -19.89
N ALA A 206 -29.66 -20.84 -18.58
CA ALA A 206 -30.80 -21.59 -18.07
C ALA A 206 -32.14 -20.88 -18.36
N ILE A 207 -32.17 -19.55 -18.24
CA ILE A 207 -33.34 -18.73 -18.57
C ILE A 207 -33.67 -18.84 -20.06
N SER A 208 -32.68 -18.79 -20.96
CA SER A 208 -32.92 -18.93 -22.40
C SER A 208 -33.49 -20.30 -22.76
N VAL A 209 -32.99 -21.38 -22.15
CA VAL A 209 -33.54 -22.73 -22.33
C VAL A 209 -34.96 -22.84 -21.75
N GLY A 210 -35.25 -22.19 -20.62
CA GLY A 210 -36.59 -22.15 -20.01
C GLY A 210 -37.63 -21.42 -20.88
N PHE A 211 -37.25 -20.28 -21.48
CA PHE A 211 -38.11 -19.56 -22.43
C PHE A 211 -38.38 -20.36 -23.71
N PHE A 212 -37.41 -21.13 -24.21
CA PHE A 212 -37.60 -22.00 -25.37
C PHE A 212 -38.34 -23.31 -25.07
N ARG A 213 -38.44 -23.71 -23.79
CA ARG A 213 -39.21 -24.88 -23.35
C ARG A 213 -40.65 -24.57 -22.96
N GLN A 214 -41.07 -23.31 -22.93
CA GLN A 214 -42.49 -23.02 -22.89
C GLN A 214 -43.08 -23.44 -24.23
N ASP A 215 -43.68 -24.64 -24.24
CA ASP A 215 -44.66 -25.04 -25.22
C ASP A 215 -45.66 -23.90 -25.35
N THR A 216 -45.52 -23.12 -26.43
CA THR A 216 -46.54 -22.18 -26.85
C THR A 216 -47.73 -23.00 -27.29
N GLY A 217 -48.55 -23.43 -26.33
CA GLY A 217 -49.98 -23.59 -26.51
C GLY A 217 -50.58 -22.22 -26.77
N LEU A 218 -50.19 -21.58 -27.88
CA LEU A 218 -50.82 -20.39 -28.42
C LEU A 218 -52.17 -20.84 -28.96
N THR A 219 -53.17 -20.89 -28.09
CA THR A 219 -54.55 -21.11 -28.48
C THR A 219 -55.04 -19.88 -29.24
N GLY A 220 -55.19 -20.02 -30.55
CA GLY A 220 -55.94 -19.07 -31.37
C GLY A 220 -55.10 -18.22 -32.32
N TYR A 221 -54.38 -18.83 -33.26
CA TYR A 221 -54.25 -18.32 -34.62
C TYR A 221 -53.96 -19.50 -35.55
N ALA A 222 -54.83 -19.72 -36.54
CA ALA A 222 -54.62 -20.75 -37.56
C ALA A 222 -53.42 -20.36 -38.42
N VAL A 223 -52.29 -21.05 -38.22
CA VAL A 223 -51.09 -20.90 -39.05
C VAL A 223 -50.82 -22.27 -39.67
N ASP A 224 -50.63 -22.27 -40.98
CA ASP A 224 -50.32 -23.43 -41.81
C ASP A 224 -49.20 -24.28 -41.19
N GLU A 225 -49.46 -25.60 -41.10
CA GLU A 225 -48.61 -26.60 -40.44
C GLU A 225 -47.19 -26.64 -41.04
N SER A 226 -47.04 -26.22 -42.29
CA SER A 226 -45.77 -26.07 -43.00
C SER A 226 -44.86 -24.97 -42.40
N ALA A 227 -45.43 -23.86 -41.90
CA ALA A 227 -44.67 -22.73 -41.40
C ALA A 227 -44.10 -22.97 -39.99
N PHE A 228 -44.79 -23.75 -39.16
CA PHE A 228 -44.33 -24.12 -37.82
C PHE A 228 -43.11 -25.05 -37.85
N HIS A 229 -43.07 -25.99 -38.80
CA HIS A 229 -41.90 -26.85 -39.00
C HIS A 229 -40.69 -26.04 -39.47
N ILE A 230 -40.85 -25.11 -40.42
CA ILE A 230 -39.76 -24.26 -40.93
C ILE A 230 -39.18 -23.38 -39.81
N ALA A 231 -40.04 -22.78 -38.97
CA ALA A 231 -39.59 -21.97 -37.85
C ALA A 231 -38.78 -22.80 -36.83
N LYS A 232 -39.20 -24.03 -36.51
CA LYS A 232 -38.51 -24.92 -35.56
C LYS A 232 -37.18 -25.45 -36.12
N THR A 233 -37.11 -25.70 -37.42
CA THR A 233 -35.88 -26.16 -38.10
C THR A 233 -34.82 -25.06 -38.22
N ILE A 234 -35.21 -23.77 -38.26
CA ILE A 234 -34.27 -22.64 -38.38
C ILE A 234 -33.88 -22.04 -37.02
N THR A 235 -34.79 -22.03 -36.03
CA THR A 235 -34.55 -21.37 -34.72
C THR A 235 -33.65 -22.19 -33.79
N LEU A 236 -33.73 -23.53 -33.84
CA LEU A 236 -32.91 -24.39 -32.99
C LEU A 236 -31.40 -24.35 -33.33
N PRO A 237 -30.98 -24.45 -34.61
CA PRO A 237 -29.55 -24.38 -34.95
C PRO A 237 -28.97 -22.97 -34.78
N THR A 238 -29.76 -21.91 -34.99
CA THR A 238 -29.29 -20.54 -34.76
C THR A 238 -29.07 -20.26 -33.27
N ALA A 239 -29.98 -20.72 -32.40
CA ALA A 239 -29.80 -20.61 -30.95
C ALA A 239 -28.55 -21.37 -30.45
N LEU A 240 -28.29 -22.57 -30.98
CA LEU A 240 -27.08 -23.34 -30.67
C LEU A 240 -25.80 -22.67 -31.17
N TYR A 241 -25.84 -22.01 -32.33
CA TYR A 241 -24.70 -21.26 -32.86
C TYR A 241 -24.36 -20.07 -31.97
N PHE A 242 -25.37 -19.30 -31.53
CA PHE A 242 -25.15 -18.17 -30.64
C PHE A 242 -24.63 -18.60 -29.26
N THR A 243 -25.16 -19.67 -28.66
CA THR A 243 -24.66 -20.15 -27.37
C THR A 243 -23.22 -20.62 -27.46
N PHE A 244 -22.83 -21.28 -28.56
CA PHE A 244 -21.44 -21.66 -28.81
C PHE A 244 -20.52 -20.45 -29.04
N LEU A 245 -20.98 -19.45 -29.79
CA LEU A 245 -20.21 -18.22 -30.04
C LEU A 245 -19.98 -17.44 -28.73
N PHE A 246 -21.01 -17.31 -27.88
CA PHE A 246 -20.90 -16.62 -26.60
C PHE A 246 -20.01 -17.37 -25.59
N SER A 247 -20.08 -18.71 -25.56
CA SER A 247 -19.20 -19.50 -24.69
C SER A 247 -17.74 -19.41 -25.14
N ALA A 248 -17.46 -19.47 -26.45
CA ALA A 248 -16.13 -19.29 -27.00
C ALA A 248 -15.56 -17.88 -26.71
N LEU A 249 -16.39 -16.84 -26.84
CA LEU A 249 -16.00 -15.46 -26.51
C LEU A 249 -15.68 -15.31 -25.01
N ALA A 250 -16.49 -15.90 -24.13
CA ALA A 250 -16.25 -15.88 -22.69
C ALA A 250 -14.93 -16.57 -22.31
N VAL A 251 -14.62 -17.71 -22.92
CA VAL A 251 -13.35 -18.42 -22.73
C VAL A 251 -12.17 -17.58 -23.25
N ALA A 252 -12.30 -16.94 -24.41
CA ALA A 252 -11.27 -16.08 -24.96
C ALA A 252 -10.97 -14.87 -24.06
N ILE A 253 -12.00 -14.22 -23.53
CA ILE A 253 -11.86 -13.11 -22.57
C ILE A 253 -11.18 -13.57 -21.29
N LEU A 254 -11.57 -14.74 -20.76
CA LEU A 254 -10.93 -15.32 -19.58
C LEU A 254 -9.46 -15.65 -19.83
N TYR A 255 -9.14 -16.26 -20.97
CA TYR A 255 -7.77 -16.58 -21.37
C TYR A 255 -6.91 -15.31 -21.54
N LEU A 256 -7.44 -14.28 -22.19
CA LEU A 256 -6.77 -12.98 -22.31
C LEU A 256 -6.55 -12.36 -20.93
N SER A 257 -7.52 -12.41 -20.03
CA SER A 257 -7.41 -11.84 -18.68
C SER A 257 -6.35 -12.51 -17.81
N THR A 258 -6.11 -13.81 -17.99
CA THR A 258 -5.11 -14.56 -17.21
C THR A 258 -3.70 -14.44 -17.78
N HIS A 259 -3.56 -14.19 -19.09
CA HIS A 259 -2.25 -14.13 -19.76
C HIS A 259 -1.73 -12.70 -20.01
N TRP A 260 -2.52 -11.65 -19.76
CA TRP A 260 -2.11 -10.25 -19.98
C TRP A 260 -1.17 -9.66 -18.91
N LYS A 261 -0.64 -10.47 -17.98
CA LYS A 261 0.36 -10.06 -16.97
C LYS A 261 1.63 -10.92 -16.97
N ARG A 262 2.16 -11.22 -18.16
CA ARG A 262 3.56 -11.63 -18.33
C ARG A 262 4.28 -10.65 -19.24
#